data_AF-A0A5C7V3F8-F1
#
_entry.id   AF-A0A5C7V3F8-F1
#
_cell.length_a   1.000
_cell.length_b   1.000
_cell.length_c   1.000
_cell.angle_alpha   90.00
_cell.angle_beta   90.00
_cell.angle_gamma   90.00
#
_symmetry.space_group_name_H-M   'P 1'
#
loop_
_entity.id
_entity.type
_entity.pdbx_description
1 polymer ?
#
loop_
_entity_poly.entity_id
_entity_poly.type
_entity_poly.pdbx_seq_one_letter_code
_entity_poly.pdbx_strand_id
1 'polypeptide(L)'
;MNAWRGLRIAILVIASSALWACAGGQKVPDWNIQAVGHVERFAEAALRGDARVEAREFELARAEVARTGRSELVARVELTRCATRVASLELAPCAGFEPLRADAGEPERAYADYLAGQAAAAQASLLPPPHRAIAAGGDAVAAIDDPLARLIAAGVLLRQGRASPAVVAQAVDTASQQGWRRPLLAWLGVQQRLAQQAGRPEDAARLRRRMDLVAPPR
;
A
#
# COMPACT_ATOMS: atom_id res chain seq x y z
N MET A 1 -18.11 20.44 63.73
CA MET A 1 -19.46 19.82 63.76
C MET A 1 -19.78 19.35 62.35
N ASN A 2 -19.13 18.29 61.87
CA ASN A 2 -19.36 16.86 62.15
C ASN A 2 -20.51 16.30 61.30
N ALA A 3 -20.17 15.70 60.15
CA ALA A 3 -20.83 14.49 59.63
C ALA A 3 -19.99 13.85 58.50
N TRP A 4 -18.70 13.67 58.74
CA TRP A 4 -17.84 12.76 57.96
C TRP A 4 -17.33 11.72 58.95
N ARG A 5 -18.16 10.70 59.23
CA ARG A 5 -17.87 9.52 60.07
C ARG A 5 -19.14 8.72 60.26
N GLY A 6 -19.26 7.55 59.61
CA GLY A 6 -20.33 6.62 59.96
C GLY A 6 -20.85 5.69 58.89
N LEU A 7 -20.03 5.22 57.95
CA LEU A 7 -20.30 3.91 57.31
C LEU A 7 -19.03 3.31 56.69
N ARG A 8 -17.98 3.22 57.52
CA ARG A 8 -16.96 2.20 57.39
C ARG A 8 -17.33 1.13 58.41
N ILE A 9 -17.20 -0.14 58.04
CA ILE A 9 -17.47 -1.36 58.83
C ILE A 9 -18.87 -1.96 58.59
N ALA A 10 -19.07 -2.51 57.39
CA ALA A 10 -19.78 -3.77 57.13
C ALA A 10 -19.79 -4.02 55.61
N ILE A 11 -18.74 -4.67 55.12
CA ILE A 11 -18.61 -5.51 53.89
C ILE A 11 -17.10 -5.74 53.74
N LEU A 12 -16.54 -6.40 54.76
CA LEU A 12 -15.33 -7.20 54.69
C LEU A 12 -15.87 -8.63 54.64
N VAL A 13 -15.39 -9.45 53.70
CA VAL A 13 -15.72 -10.89 53.42
C VAL A 13 -16.24 -11.19 51.99
N ILE A 14 -15.86 -10.40 50.97
CA ILE A 14 -15.70 -10.95 49.59
C ILE A 14 -14.32 -10.54 49.07
N ALA A 15 -13.30 -10.92 49.83
CA ALA A 15 -11.92 -10.99 49.35
C ALA A 15 -11.58 -12.47 49.32
N SER A 16 -11.68 -13.12 48.14
CA SER A 16 -10.98 -14.38 47.74
C SER A 16 -11.59 -15.05 46.50
N SER A 17 -11.85 -14.34 45.38
CA SER A 17 -12.07 -15.01 44.08
C SER A 17 -12.36 -14.00 42.97
N ALA A 18 -11.33 -13.57 42.23
CA ALA A 18 -11.39 -13.14 40.80
C ALA A 18 -10.11 -12.42 40.31
N LEU A 19 -8.92 -12.70 40.87
CA LEU A 19 -7.65 -12.33 40.24
C LEU A 19 -7.11 -13.50 39.41
N TRP A 20 -7.92 -14.01 38.49
CA TRP A 20 -7.46 -14.66 37.26
C TRP A 20 -7.88 -13.76 36.10
N ALA A 21 -7.35 -12.54 36.10
CA ALA A 21 -7.44 -11.64 34.97
C ALA A 21 -6.56 -12.22 33.85
N CYS A 22 -7.21 -12.70 32.80
CA CYS A 22 -6.74 -13.10 31.47
C CYS A 22 -5.27 -12.76 31.10
N ALA A 23 -4.30 -13.50 31.65
CA ALA A 23 -2.89 -13.44 31.21
C ALA A 23 -2.58 -14.45 30.08
N GLY A 24 -3.62 -14.93 29.38
CA GLY A 24 -3.53 -16.03 28.40
C GLY A 24 -3.71 -15.60 26.95
N GLY A 25 -3.26 -14.40 26.56
CA GLY A 25 -3.23 -14.02 25.15
C GLY A 25 -2.17 -14.84 24.42
N GLN A 26 -2.57 -15.63 23.42
CA GLN A 26 -1.64 -16.38 22.57
C GLN A 26 -0.60 -15.41 21.97
N LYS A 27 0.68 -15.64 22.25
CA LYS A 27 1.78 -14.85 21.66
C LYS A 27 1.64 -14.91 20.14
N VAL A 28 1.67 -13.74 19.49
CA VAL A 28 1.70 -13.66 18.02
C VAL A 28 2.92 -14.45 17.53
N PRO A 29 2.74 -15.44 16.62
CA PRO A 29 3.86 -16.23 16.12
C PRO A 29 4.93 -15.37 15.45
N ASP A 30 6.20 -15.73 15.64
CA ASP A 30 7.33 -14.94 15.15
C ASP A 30 7.32 -14.77 13.61
N TRP A 31 6.78 -15.74 12.87
CA TRP A 31 6.66 -15.66 11.40
C TRP A 31 5.81 -14.46 10.95
N ASN A 32 4.80 -14.08 11.72
CA ASN A 32 3.91 -12.97 11.35
C ASN A 32 4.65 -11.64 11.46
N ILE A 33 5.36 -11.44 12.58
CA ILE A 33 6.17 -10.23 12.81
C ILE A 33 7.29 -10.13 11.77
N GLN A 34 7.98 -11.24 11.45
CA GLN A 34 9.02 -11.26 10.43
C GLN A 34 8.45 -10.97 9.04
N ALA A 35 7.35 -11.60 8.65
CA ALA A 35 6.70 -11.35 7.37
C ALA A 35 6.32 -9.87 7.19
N VAL A 36 5.67 -9.26 8.18
CA VAL A 36 5.29 -7.83 8.12
C VAL A 36 6.52 -6.94 7.96
N GLY A 37 7.58 -7.15 8.75
CA GLY A 37 8.80 -6.37 8.62
C GLY A 37 9.48 -6.52 7.25
N HIS A 38 9.49 -7.73 6.68
CA HIS A 38 10.00 -7.95 5.33
C HIS A 38 9.13 -7.29 4.26
N VAL A 39 7.79 -7.28 4.44
CA VAL A 39 6.86 -6.58 3.55
C VAL A 39 7.13 -5.09 3.49
N GLU A 40 7.26 -4.45 4.64
CA GLU A 40 7.57 -3.02 4.75
C GLU A 40 8.91 -2.69 4.09
N ARG A 41 9.96 -3.47 4.39
CA ARG A 41 11.29 -3.24 3.83
C ARG A 41 11.35 -3.43 2.31
N PHE A 42 10.71 -4.45 1.76
CA PHE A 42 10.71 -4.60 0.30
C PHE A 42 9.89 -3.52 -0.37
N ALA A 43 8.77 -3.10 0.22
CA ALA A 43 7.93 -2.06 -0.37
C ALA A 43 8.66 -0.73 -0.42
N GLU A 44 9.32 -0.37 0.68
CA GLU A 44 10.14 0.84 0.78
C GLU A 44 11.33 0.79 -0.20
N ALA A 45 12.04 -0.34 -0.26
CA ALA A 45 13.14 -0.53 -1.20
C ALA A 45 12.68 -0.44 -2.67
N ALA A 46 11.52 -1.00 -3.01
CA ALA A 46 10.94 -0.89 -4.35
C ALA A 46 10.72 0.58 -4.75
N LEU A 47 10.15 1.38 -3.85
CA LEU A 47 9.82 2.79 -4.09
C LEU A 47 11.08 3.68 -4.16
N ARG A 48 12.11 3.39 -3.35
CA ARG A 48 13.44 4.03 -3.45
C ARG A 48 14.23 3.57 -4.68
N GLY A 49 13.84 2.44 -5.26
CA GLY A 49 14.47 1.83 -6.42
C GLY A 49 15.70 0.98 -6.10
N ASP A 50 15.81 0.49 -4.87
CA ASP A 50 16.89 -0.38 -4.38
C ASP A 50 16.62 -1.85 -4.73
N ALA A 51 16.78 -2.19 -6.01
CA ALA A 51 16.34 -3.48 -6.56
C ALA A 51 16.91 -4.72 -5.84
N ARG A 52 18.15 -4.64 -5.32
CA ARG A 52 18.77 -5.74 -4.57
C ARG A 52 18.08 -5.96 -3.22
N VAL A 53 17.75 -4.88 -2.50
CA VAL A 53 17.06 -4.96 -1.20
C VAL A 53 15.62 -5.37 -1.42
N GLU A 54 14.94 -4.79 -2.42
CA GLU A 54 13.58 -5.18 -2.83
C GLU A 54 13.50 -6.70 -3.05
N ALA A 55 14.37 -7.25 -3.90
CA ALA A 55 14.34 -8.67 -4.22
C ALA A 55 14.60 -9.54 -2.99
N ARG A 56 15.60 -9.20 -2.17
CA ARG A 56 15.93 -9.98 -0.98
C ARG A 56 14.79 -10.00 0.04
N GLU A 57 14.26 -8.83 0.37
CA GLU A 57 13.21 -8.68 1.38
C GLU A 57 11.89 -9.29 0.91
N PHE A 58 11.58 -9.20 -0.39
CA PHE A 58 10.41 -9.88 -0.96
C PHE A 58 10.50 -11.40 -0.82
N GLU A 59 11.64 -12.01 -1.17
CA GLU A 59 11.82 -13.47 -1.04
C GLU A 59 11.70 -13.91 0.43
N LEU A 60 12.22 -13.13 1.37
CA LEU A 60 12.07 -13.41 2.80
C LEU A 60 10.61 -13.29 3.25
N ALA A 61 9.90 -12.21 2.89
CA ALA A 61 8.47 -12.05 3.18
C ALA A 61 7.65 -13.23 2.66
N ARG A 62 7.90 -13.62 1.40
CA ARG A 62 7.21 -14.73 0.74
C ARG A 62 7.51 -16.07 1.41
N ALA A 63 8.78 -16.32 1.78
CA ALA A 63 9.17 -17.55 2.48
C ALA A 63 8.53 -17.66 3.87
N GLU A 64 8.47 -16.57 4.64
CA GLU A 64 7.84 -16.53 5.96
C GLU A 64 6.37 -16.98 5.90
N VAL A 65 5.59 -16.41 4.97
CA VAL A 65 4.17 -16.77 4.82
C VAL A 65 3.97 -18.14 4.15
N ALA A 66 4.85 -18.53 3.21
CA ALA A 66 4.74 -19.82 2.53
C ALA A 66 4.90 -21.01 3.49
N ARG A 67 5.73 -20.89 4.55
CA ARG A 67 5.87 -21.93 5.58
C ARG A 67 4.58 -22.23 6.34
N THR A 68 3.57 -21.36 6.26
CA THR A 68 2.26 -21.58 6.89
C THR A 68 1.30 -22.41 6.04
N GLY A 69 1.61 -22.63 4.74
CA GLY A 69 0.74 -23.31 3.78
C GLY A 69 -0.51 -22.50 3.38
N ARG A 70 -0.61 -21.23 3.78
CA ARG A 70 -1.76 -20.35 3.54
C ARG A 70 -1.60 -19.56 2.24
N SER A 71 -2.24 -20.02 1.18
CA SER A 71 -2.19 -19.40 -0.16
C SER A 71 -2.62 -17.92 -0.12
N GLU A 72 -3.58 -17.57 0.74
CA GLU A 72 -4.08 -16.21 0.88
C GLU A 72 -3.03 -15.24 1.43
N LEU A 73 -2.13 -15.70 2.32
CA LEU A 73 -1.06 -14.87 2.86
C LEU A 73 0.05 -14.66 1.82
N VAL A 74 0.38 -15.70 1.05
CA VAL A 74 1.32 -15.58 -0.09
C VAL A 74 0.75 -14.62 -1.13
N ALA A 75 -0.54 -14.73 -1.45
CA ALA A 75 -1.22 -13.84 -2.39
C ALA A 75 -1.13 -12.37 -1.96
N ARG A 76 -1.32 -12.06 -0.68
CA ARG A 76 -1.19 -10.69 -0.16
C ARG A 76 0.22 -10.13 -0.31
N VAL A 77 1.27 -10.93 -0.09
CA VAL A 77 2.66 -10.51 -0.31
C VAL A 77 2.91 -10.20 -1.79
N GLU A 78 2.46 -11.08 -2.70
CA GLU A 78 2.57 -10.89 -4.15
C GLU A 78 1.81 -9.65 -4.63
N LEU A 79 0.60 -9.43 -4.11
CA LEU A 79 -0.21 -8.27 -4.44
C LEU A 79 0.38 -6.96 -3.91
N THR A 80 1.04 -6.97 -2.74
CA THR A 80 1.78 -5.80 -2.27
C THR A 80 2.93 -5.46 -3.20
N ARG A 81 3.68 -6.46 -3.70
CA ARG A 81 4.72 -6.23 -4.72
C ARG A 81 4.13 -5.70 -6.03
N CYS A 82 2.98 -6.22 -6.46
CA CYS A 82 2.29 -5.69 -7.63
C CYS A 82 1.85 -4.24 -7.43
N ALA A 83 1.38 -3.88 -6.23
CA ALA A 83 0.93 -2.54 -5.89
C ALA A 83 2.07 -1.50 -5.94
N THR A 84 3.27 -1.83 -5.44
CA THR A 84 4.43 -0.92 -5.53
C THR A 84 4.89 -0.71 -6.98
N ARG A 85 4.75 -1.73 -7.82
CA ARG A 85 4.96 -1.64 -9.27
C ARG A 85 3.93 -0.73 -9.93
N VAL A 86 2.65 -0.88 -9.62
CA VAL A 86 1.57 -0.01 -10.12
C VAL A 86 1.80 1.46 -9.70
N ALA A 87 2.17 1.70 -8.44
CA ALA A 87 2.55 3.03 -7.95
C ALA A 87 3.70 3.66 -8.76
N SER A 88 4.60 2.82 -9.27
CA SER A 88 5.75 3.17 -10.11
C SER A 88 5.48 3.09 -11.61
N LEU A 89 4.22 2.89 -12.02
CA LEU A 89 3.78 2.75 -13.42
C LEU A 89 4.40 1.56 -14.17
N GLU A 90 4.85 0.54 -13.45
CA GLU A 90 5.24 -0.76 -14.00
C GLU A 90 3.98 -1.63 -14.16
N LEU A 91 3.17 -1.35 -15.18
CA LEU A 91 1.80 -1.87 -15.35
C LEU A 91 1.72 -3.30 -15.94
N ALA A 92 2.74 -4.12 -15.75
CA ALA A 92 2.69 -5.54 -16.13
C ALA A 92 1.61 -6.29 -15.32
N PRO A 93 1.12 -7.46 -15.79
CA PRO A 93 0.27 -8.32 -14.98
C PRO A 93 0.95 -8.71 -13.65
N CYS A 94 0.15 -8.97 -12.61
CA CYS A 94 0.64 -9.39 -11.29
C CYS A 94 1.10 -10.87 -11.33
N ALA A 95 2.13 -11.18 -12.12
CA ALA A 95 2.52 -12.55 -12.48
C ALA A 95 2.76 -13.49 -11.28
N GLY A 96 3.22 -12.98 -10.13
CA GLY A 96 3.40 -13.79 -8.92
C GLY A 96 2.09 -14.17 -8.22
N PHE A 97 1.02 -13.39 -8.41
CA PHE A 97 -0.32 -13.67 -7.90
C PHE A 97 -1.11 -14.63 -8.82
N GLU A 98 -0.87 -14.61 -10.14
CA GLU A 98 -1.65 -15.38 -11.11
C GLU A 98 -1.79 -16.88 -10.76
N PRO A 99 -0.72 -17.60 -10.36
CA PRO A 99 -0.83 -19.02 -9.98
C PRO A 99 -1.62 -19.25 -8.69
N LEU A 100 -1.76 -18.23 -7.85
CA LEU A 100 -2.46 -18.29 -6.57
C LEU A 100 -3.95 -17.92 -6.71
N ARG A 101 -4.38 -17.37 -7.85
CA ARG A 101 -5.71 -16.77 -8.01
C ARG A 101 -6.84 -17.75 -7.69
N ALA A 102 -6.69 -19.02 -8.08
CA ALA A 102 -7.70 -20.06 -7.85
C ALA A 102 -7.96 -20.32 -6.36
N ASP A 103 -6.92 -20.23 -5.55
CA ASP A 103 -6.95 -20.51 -4.10
C ASP A 103 -6.98 -19.22 -3.24
N ALA A 104 -7.05 -18.06 -3.88
CA ALA A 104 -7.13 -16.77 -3.19
C ALA A 104 -8.55 -16.48 -2.69
N GLY A 105 -8.71 -15.57 -1.73
CA GLY A 105 -10.02 -15.07 -1.34
C GLY A 105 -10.60 -14.08 -2.35
N GLU A 106 -11.89 -13.75 -2.19
CA GLU A 106 -12.53 -12.69 -2.97
C GLU A 106 -11.84 -11.32 -2.84
N PRO A 107 -11.39 -10.87 -1.64
CA PRO A 107 -10.69 -9.61 -1.50
C PRO A 107 -9.38 -9.53 -2.29
N GLU A 108 -8.59 -10.61 -2.31
CA GLU A 108 -7.33 -10.67 -3.05
C GLU A 108 -7.56 -10.63 -4.56
N ARG A 109 -8.56 -11.38 -5.06
CA ARG A 109 -8.95 -11.33 -6.48
C ARG A 109 -9.42 -9.93 -6.88
N ALA A 110 -10.32 -9.33 -6.09
CA ALA A 110 -10.80 -7.98 -6.33
C ALA A 110 -9.65 -6.95 -6.33
N TYR A 111 -8.70 -7.09 -5.42
CA TYR A 111 -7.54 -6.20 -5.38
C TYR A 111 -6.60 -6.42 -6.58
N ALA A 112 -6.40 -7.65 -7.03
CA ALA A 112 -5.67 -7.94 -8.27
C ALA A 112 -6.34 -7.29 -9.49
N ASP A 113 -7.66 -7.45 -9.63
CA ASP A 113 -8.43 -6.84 -10.70
C ASP A 113 -8.35 -5.30 -10.62
N TYR A 114 -8.36 -4.73 -9.41
CA TYR A 114 -8.20 -3.30 -9.19
C TYR A 114 -6.83 -2.80 -9.65
N LEU A 115 -5.74 -3.47 -9.27
CA LEU A 115 -4.38 -3.16 -9.72
C LEU A 115 -4.22 -3.33 -11.25
N ALA A 116 -4.98 -4.25 -11.84
CA ALA A 116 -5.06 -4.43 -13.29
C ALA A 116 -5.92 -3.35 -13.99
N GLY A 117 -6.58 -2.47 -13.24
CA GLY A 117 -7.51 -1.47 -13.77
C GLY A 117 -8.85 -2.03 -14.24
N GLN A 118 -9.17 -3.27 -13.85
CA GLN A 118 -10.30 -4.08 -14.33
C GLN A 118 -11.39 -4.32 -13.28
N ALA A 119 -11.19 -3.87 -12.03
CA ALA A 119 -12.20 -4.04 -10.98
C ALA A 119 -13.53 -3.37 -11.35
N ALA A 120 -14.63 -4.12 -11.18
CA ALA A 120 -15.98 -3.61 -11.28
C ALA A 120 -16.35 -2.77 -10.05
N ALA A 121 -17.28 -1.83 -10.20
CA ALA A 121 -17.77 -1.00 -9.09
C ALA A 121 -18.38 -1.86 -7.95
N ALA A 122 -18.99 -3.00 -8.28
CA ALA A 122 -19.52 -3.95 -7.29
C ALA A 122 -18.43 -4.57 -6.39
N GLN A 123 -17.17 -4.62 -6.85
CA GLN A 123 -16.04 -5.13 -6.06
C GLN A 123 -15.48 -4.06 -5.11
N ALA A 124 -15.95 -2.80 -5.15
CA ALA A 124 -15.40 -1.72 -4.35
C ALA A 124 -15.43 -1.99 -2.84
N SER A 125 -16.45 -2.69 -2.33
CA SER A 125 -16.55 -3.03 -0.90
C SER A 125 -15.49 -4.05 -0.45
N LEU A 126 -14.95 -4.86 -1.38
CA LEU A 126 -13.92 -5.86 -1.14
C LEU A 126 -12.51 -5.27 -1.07
N LEU A 127 -12.32 -4.05 -1.56
CA LEU A 127 -11.03 -3.40 -1.63
C LEU A 127 -10.59 -2.80 -0.28
N PRO A 128 -9.28 -2.58 -0.08
CA PRO A 128 -8.80 -1.76 1.03
C PRO A 128 -9.50 -0.38 1.02
N PRO A 129 -9.85 0.17 2.20
CA PRO A 129 -10.64 1.40 2.32
C PRO A 129 -10.17 2.58 1.44
N PRO A 130 -8.86 2.87 1.31
CA PRO A 130 -8.38 3.95 0.45
C PRO A 130 -8.78 3.86 -1.03
N HIS A 131 -9.04 2.66 -1.53
CA HIS A 131 -9.25 2.41 -2.96
C HIS A 131 -10.72 2.34 -3.37
N ARG A 132 -11.64 2.23 -2.40
CA ARG A 132 -13.06 1.95 -2.67
C ARG A 132 -13.72 3.03 -3.51
N ALA A 133 -13.47 4.31 -3.19
CA ALA A 133 -14.05 5.43 -3.93
C ALA A 133 -13.57 5.48 -5.39
N ILE A 134 -12.30 5.14 -5.63
CA ILE A 134 -11.70 5.11 -6.97
C ILE A 134 -12.28 3.96 -7.80
N ALA A 135 -12.43 2.77 -7.20
CA ALA A 135 -13.08 1.63 -7.84
C ALA A 135 -14.57 1.86 -8.12
N ALA A 136 -15.25 2.66 -7.29
CA ALA A 136 -16.63 3.08 -7.50
C ALA A 136 -16.80 4.16 -8.59
N GLY A 137 -15.71 4.59 -9.25
CA GLY A 137 -15.76 5.56 -10.35
C GLY A 137 -15.32 6.98 -9.98
N GLY A 138 -14.87 7.23 -8.75
CA GLY A 138 -14.22 8.48 -8.37
C GLY A 138 -12.81 8.61 -8.96
N ASP A 139 -12.25 9.83 -8.87
CA ASP A 139 -10.89 10.17 -9.28
C ASP A 139 -10.13 11.04 -8.26
N ALA A 140 -10.76 11.33 -7.11
CA ALA A 140 -10.25 12.20 -6.06
C ALA A 140 -9.12 11.56 -5.23
N VAL A 141 -7.98 11.29 -5.86
CA VAL A 141 -6.80 10.69 -5.20
C VAL A 141 -6.25 11.55 -4.06
N ALA A 142 -6.47 12.87 -4.10
CA ALA A 142 -6.03 13.78 -3.03
C ALA A 142 -6.70 13.50 -1.67
N ALA A 143 -7.87 12.86 -1.67
CA ALA A 143 -8.59 12.47 -0.45
C ALA A 143 -8.04 11.20 0.23
N ILE A 144 -7.07 10.52 -0.41
CA ILE A 144 -6.40 9.35 0.17
C ILE A 144 -5.23 9.83 1.00
N ASP A 145 -5.22 9.56 2.31
CA ASP A 145 -4.16 10.01 3.22
C ASP A 145 -2.83 9.27 3.02
N ASP A 146 -2.89 7.94 2.93
CA ASP A 146 -1.70 7.11 2.77
C ASP A 146 -1.00 7.38 1.42
N PRO A 147 0.28 7.82 1.41
CA PRO A 147 0.98 8.21 0.19
C PRO A 147 1.11 7.07 -0.84
N LEU A 148 1.33 5.83 -0.39
CA LEU A 148 1.47 4.68 -1.29
C LEU A 148 0.12 4.34 -1.92
N ALA A 149 -0.95 4.26 -1.12
CA ALA A 149 -2.31 4.05 -1.61
C ALA A 149 -2.74 5.14 -2.60
N ARG A 150 -2.33 6.39 -2.36
CA ARG A 150 -2.57 7.50 -3.29
C ARG A 150 -1.89 7.27 -4.64
N LEU A 151 -0.63 6.83 -4.66
CA LEU A 151 0.08 6.52 -5.90
C LEU A 151 -0.48 5.29 -6.62
N ILE A 152 -0.88 4.26 -5.89
CA ILE A 152 -1.55 3.08 -6.44
C ILE A 152 -2.84 3.51 -7.16
N ALA A 153 -3.69 4.30 -6.48
CA ALA A 153 -4.93 4.81 -7.04
C ALA A 153 -4.69 5.66 -8.30
N ALA A 154 -3.70 6.56 -8.27
CA ALA A 154 -3.30 7.33 -9.44
C ALA A 154 -2.83 6.42 -10.59
N GLY A 155 -2.04 5.39 -10.30
CA GLY A 155 -1.57 4.41 -11.28
C GLY A 155 -2.71 3.61 -11.92
N VAL A 156 -3.71 3.22 -11.13
CA VAL A 156 -4.94 2.57 -11.62
C VAL A 156 -5.73 3.50 -12.53
N LEU A 157 -5.93 4.77 -12.14
CA LEU A 157 -6.61 5.75 -12.99
C LEU A 157 -5.85 5.97 -14.31
N LEU A 158 -4.51 6.02 -14.27
CA LEU A 158 -3.71 6.17 -15.48
C LEU A 158 -3.87 4.95 -16.40
N ARG A 159 -3.82 3.74 -15.84
CA ARG A 159 -4.02 2.48 -16.58
C ARG A 159 -5.40 2.42 -17.25
N GLN A 160 -6.41 2.99 -16.62
CA GLN A 160 -7.78 3.11 -17.15
C GLN A 160 -7.95 4.27 -18.15
N GLY A 161 -6.92 5.09 -18.40
CA GLY A 161 -7.02 6.29 -19.23
C GLY A 161 -7.82 7.43 -18.59
N ARG A 162 -8.04 7.38 -17.26
CA ARG A 162 -8.85 8.33 -16.48
C ARG A 162 -8.02 9.33 -15.67
N ALA A 163 -6.69 9.23 -15.68
CA ALA A 163 -5.83 10.16 -14.93
C ALA A 163 -5.84 11.56 -15.57
N SER A 164 -6.45 12.52 -14.88
CA SER A 164 -6.41 13.94 -15.25
C SER A 164 -5.02 14.56 -14.98
N PRO A 165 -4.69 15.73 -15.56
CA PRO A 165 -3.47 16.45 -15.23
C PRO A 165 -3.31 16.72 -13.72
N ALA A 166 -4.41 16.92 -12.99
CA ALA A 166 -4.40 17.10 -11.54
C ALA A 166 -3.99 15.82 -10.80
N VAL A 167 -4.48 14.65 -11.22
CA VAL A 167 -4.06 13.34 -10.68
C VAL A 167 -2.56 13.14 -10.90
N VAL A 168 -2.07 13.45 -12.09
CA VAL A 168 -0.64 13.34 -12.43
C VAL A 168 0.22 14.30 -11.59
N ALA A 169 -0.25 15.53 -11.36
CA ALA A 169 0.42 16.49 -10.48
C ALA A 169 0.50 15.97 -9.05
N GLN A 170 -0.63 15.52 -8.49
CA GLN A 170 -0.69 14.96 -7.14
C GLN A 170 0.23 13.75 -6.95
N ALA A 171 0.36 12.90 -7.97
CA ALA A 171 1.24 11.74 -7.93
C ALA A 171 2.72 12.15 -7.91
N VAL A 172 3.13 13.15 -8.72
CA VAL A 172 4.49 13.69 -8.67
C VAL A 172 4.78 14.30 -7.30
N ASP A 173 3.88 15.11 -6.77
CA ASP A 173 4.08 15.76 -5.47
C ASP A 173 4.17 14.73 -4.34
N THR A 174 3.32 13.71 -4.37
CA THR A 174 3.34 12.61 -3.40
C THR A 174 4.66 11.84 -3.45
N ALA A 175 5.10 11.41 -4.63
CA ALA A 175 6.36 10.69 -4.77
C ALA A 175 7.58 11.56 -4.38
N SER A 176 7.53 12.86 -4.71
CA SER A 176 8.58 13.82 -4.38
C SER A 176 8.69 14.05 -2.87
N GLN A 177 7.56 14.25 -2.17
CA GLN A 177 7.54 14.48 -0.72
C GLN A 177 8.04 13.26 0.07
N GLN A 178 7.80 12.05 -0.42
CA GLN A 178 8.27 10.82 0.21
C GLN A 178 9.73 10.45 -0.16
N GLY A 179 10.35 11.19 -1.09
CA GLY A 179 11.67 10.83 -1.61
C GLY A 179 11.69 9.50 -2.38
N TRP A 180 10.55 9.09 -2.94
CA TRP A 180 10.42 7.82 -3.67
C TRP A 180 10.85 7.98 -5.12
N ARG A 181 12.12 7.71 -5.36
CA ARG A 181 12.79 7.89 -6.65
C ARG A 181 12.11 7.18 -7.81
N ARG A 182 11.74 5.90 -7.65
CA ARG A 182 11.19 5.09 -8.76
C ARG A 182 9.85 5.62 -9.26
N PRO A 183 8.81 5.82 -8.41
CA PRO A 183 7.57 6.43 -8.85
C PRO A 183 7.75 7.89 -9.28
N LEU A 184 8.64 8.66 -8.64
CA LEU A 184 8.88 10.05 -9.05
C LEU A 184 9.37 10.15 -10.51
N LEU A 185 10.33 9.31 -10.91
CA LEU A 185 10.80 9.27 -12.30
C LEU A 185 9.69 8.87 -13.27
N ALA A 186 8.89 7.87 -12.91
CA ALA A 186 7.79 7.39 -13.74
C ALA A 186 6.74 8.49 -13.99
N TRP A 187 6.30 9.17 -12.93
CA TRP A 187 5.29 10.23 -13.00
C TRP A 187 5.80 11.52 -13.64
N LEU A 188 7.06 11.90 -13.43
CA LEU A 188 7.69 13.00 -14.19
C LEU A 188 7.73 12.69 -15.69
N GLY A 189 7.98 11.44 -16.06
CA GLY A 189 7.91 10.98 -17.46
C GLY A 189 6.50 11.10 -18.06
N VAL A 190 5.45 10.87 -17.27
CA VAL A 190 4.06 11.13 -17.70
C VAL A 190 3.84 12.63 -17.93
N GLN A 191 4.19 13.49 -16.96
CA GLN A 191 4.04 14.95 -17.12
C GLN A 191 4.81 15.48 -18.33
N GLN A 192 6.02 14.96 -18.57
CA GLN A 192 6.84 15.39 -19.69
C GLN A 192 6.18 15.06 -21.03
N ARG A 193 5.64 13.84 -21.18
CA ARG A 193 4.91 13.44 -22.39
C ARG A 193 3.68 14.30 -22.63
N LEU A 194 2.91 14.62 -21.58
CA LEU A 194 1.76 15.51 -21.67
C LEU A 194 2.17 16.93 -22.11
N ALA A 195 3.27 17.46 -21.57
CA ALA A 195 3.77 18.78 -21.96
C ALA A 195 4.22 18.81 -23.44
N GLN A 196 4.87 17.75 -23.92
CA GLN A 196 5.24 17.61 -25.33
C GLN A 196 4.00 17.56 -26.24
N GLN A 197 3.01 16.75 -25.88
CA GLN A 197 1.75 16.64 -26.62
C GLN A 197 0.96 17.95 -26.64
N ALA A 198 1.07 18.76 -25.58
CA ALA A 198 0.45 20.08 -25.48
C ALA A 198 1.26 21.20 -26.18
N GLY A 199 2.37 20.89 -26.87
CA GLY A 199 3.19 21.87 -27.55
C GLY A 199 3.95 22.82 -26.60
N ARG A 200 4.32 22.34 -25.39
CA ARG A 200 5.04 23.12 -24.37
C ARG A 200 6.48 22.62 -24.19
N PRO A 201 7.39 22.92 -25.14
CA PRO A 201 8.75 22.38 -25.14
C PRO A 201 9.57 22.83 -23.91
N GLU A 202 9.37 24.06 -23.44
CA GLU A 202 10.06 24.59 -22.26
C GLU A 202 9.68 23.85 -20.97
N ASP A 203 8.40 23.49 -20.83
CA ASP A 203 7.92 22.67 -19.73
C ASP A 203 8.53 21.26 -19.78
N ALA A 204 8.55 20.65 -20.95
CA ALA A 204 9.15 19.34 -21.15
C ALA A 204 10.66 19.33 -20.86
N ALA A 205 11.38 20.40 -21.21
CA ALA A 205 12.80 20.57 -20.91
C ALA A 205 13.05 20.78 -19.41
N ARG A 206 12.21 21.57 -18.72
CA ARG A 206 12.26 21.70 -17.26
C ARG A 206 12.04 20.36 -16.55
N LEU A 207 11.04 19.59 -17.00
CA LEU A 207 10.76 18.26 -16.45
C LEU A 207 11.91 17.28 -16.70
N ARG A 208 12.56 17.33 -17.89
CA ARG A 208 13.78 16.54 -18.16
C ARG A 208 14.87 16.82 -17.13
N ARG A 209 15.20 18.10 -16.89
CA ARG A 209 16.21 18.48 -15.90
C ARG A 209 15.87 17.97 -14.50
N ARG A 210 14.59 17.99 -14.10
CA ARG A 210 14.15 17.39 -12.83
C ARG A 210 14.37 15.87 -12.80
N MET A 211 14.07 15.17 -13.89
CA MET A 211 14.33 13.73 -13.98
C MET A 211 15.82 13.41 -13.89
N ASP A 212 16.68 14.22 -14.51
CA ASP A 212 18.14 14.04 -14.49
C ASP A 212 18.73 14.18 -13.08
N LEU A 213 18.14 15.03 -12.22
CA LEU A 213 18.53 15.13 -10.79
C LEU A 213 18.19 13.88 -9.97
N VAL A 214 17.12 13.16 -10.37
CA VAL A 214 16.57 12.02 -9.64
C VAL A 214 17.17 10.70 -10.15
N ALA A 215 17.60 10.66 -11.41
CA ALA A 215 18.29 9.52 -12.00
C ALA A 215 19.62 9.26 -11.26
N PRO A 216 20.00 7.99 -11.05
CA PRO A 216 21.30 7.68 -10.47
C PRO A 216 22.41 8.17 -11.41
N PRO A 217 23.57 8.61 -10.87
CA PRO A 217 24.72 8.95 -11.68
C PRO A 217 25.11 7.74 -12.55
N ARG A 218 25.45 8.01 -13.81
CA ARG A 218 25.86 7.00 -14.78
C ARG A 218 27.26 6.48 -14.49
#